data_AF-A0A7C3PAW3-F1
#
_entry.id   AF-A0A7C3PAW3-F1
#
_cell.length_a   1.000
_cell.length_b   1.000
_cell.length_c   1.000
_cell.angle_alpha   90.00
_cell.angle_beta   90.00
_cell.angle_gamma   90.00
#
_symmetry.space_group_name_H-M   'P 1'
#
loop_
_entity.id
_entity.type
_entity.pdbx_description
1 polymer ?
#
loop_
_entity_poly.entity_id
_entity_poly.type
_entity_poly.pdbx_seq_one_letter_code
_entity_poly.pdbx_strand_id
1 'polypeptide(L)'
;TKGKIIHPRKLPYERSLEVCGQCHSRGVSVPNGTFDYPWNDKNNKPYKIGEPLSNYYQFKPGLWGDPEAHSKSHHQQWLDFQKSGHFYARVLCFDCHNPHGGPSRSQLTKADHNNNLCLSCHGKSEKFANPWAIRMHTKHNYAPETRGTSRCSSCHMVKTASSAEAGDIHSHDFRIIRPRVSLEMFEKDPKAVIPNSCNGCHTEWGKDKTGYEAGAKAYDSLLLR
;
A
#
# COMPACT_ATOMS: atom_id res chain seq x y z
N THR A 1 -15.97 -33.21 -14.34
CA THR A 1 -16.76 -32.02 -14.77
C THR A 1 -15.79 -30.94 -15.19
N LYS A 2 -15.90 -30.39 -16.41
CA LYS A 2 -15.06 -29.24 -16.81
C LYS A 2 -15.36 -28.09 -15.85
N GLY A 3 -14.43 -27.76 -14.96
CA GLY A 3 -14.56 -26.61 -14.08
C GLY A 3 -14.75 -25.35 -14.92
N LYS A 4 -15.78 -24.55 -14.63
CA LYS A 4 -15.91 -23.22 -15.26
C LYS A 4 -14.70 -22.40 -14.81
N ILE A 5 -13.87 -21.98 -15.75
CA ILE A 5 -12.79 -21.02 -15.49
C ILE A 5 -13.43 -19.74 -14.97
N ILE A 6 -13.05 -19.33 -13.77
CA ILE A 6 -13.56 -18.10 -13.16
C ILE A 6 -12.77 -16.93 -13.70
N HIS A 7 -13.48 -15.92 -14.19
CA HIS A 7 -12.89 -14.65 -14.60
C HIS A 7 -13.10 -13.62 -13.48
N PRO A 8 -12.04 -13.18 -12.75
CA PRO A 8 -12.20 -12.29 -11.59
C PRO A 8 -12.98 -11.00 -11.87
N ARG A 9 -12.80 -10.36 -13.04
CA ARG A 9 -13.58 -9.18 -13.45
C ARG A 9 -15.09 -9.40 -13.60
N LYS A 10 -15.56 -10.65 -13.68
CA LYS A 10 -16.99 -10.99 -13.78
C LYS A 10 -17.64 -11.31 -12.44
N LEU A 11 -16.86 -11.31 -11.35
CA LEU A 11 -17.37 -11.47 -10.00
C LEU A 11 -17.90 -10.12 -9.46
N PRO A 12 -18.74 -10.14 -8.41
CA PRO A 12 -18.98 -8.94 -7.61
C PRO A 12 -17.67 -8.35 -7.10
N TYR A 13 -17.61 -7.04 -6.95
CA TYR A 13 -16.39 -6.27 -6.65
C TYR A 13 -15.57 -6.83 -5.47
N GLU A 14 -16.22 -7.13 -4.35
CA GLU A 14 -15.58 -7.66 -3.15
C GLU A 14 -14.98 -9.04 -3.44
N ARG A 15 -15.71 -9.90 -4.17
CA ARG A 15 -15.24 -11.24 -4.57
C ARG A 15 -14.08 -11.15 -5.57
N SER A 16 -14.06 -10.15 -6.45
CA SER A 16 -12.96 -9.92 -7.39
C SER A 16 -11.66 -9.60 -6.67
N LEU A 17 -11.72 -8.81 -5.59
CA LEU A 17 -10.54 -8.45 -4.80
C LEU A 17 -10.08 -9.58 -3.89
N GLU A 18 -11.01 -10.36 -3.34
CA GLU A 18 -10.71 -11.50 -2.47
C GLU A 18 -9.91 -12.61 -3.19
N VAL A 19 -9.95 -12.67 -4.53
CA VAL A 19 -9.04 -13.50 -5.33
C VAL A 19 -7.58 -13.20 -5.00
N CYS A 20 -7.23 -11.93 -4.79
CA CYS A 20 -5.90 -11.51 -4.37
C CYS A 20 -5.77 -11.54 -2.84
N GLY A 21 -6.85 -11.13 -2.14
CA GLY A 21 -6.91 -11.07 -0.69
C GLY A 21 -6.69 -12.41 0.01
N GLN A 22 -6.97 -13.54 -0.64
CA GLN A 22 -6.72 -14.88 -0.08
C GLN A 22 -5.23 -15.14 0.26
N CYS A 23 -4.30 -14.46 -0.42
CA CYS A 23 -2.85 -14.60 -0.19
C CYS A 23 -2.18 -13.29 0.19
N HIS A 24 -2.64 -12.15 -0.34
CA HIS A 24 -2.10 -10.82 -0.03
C HIS A 24 -2.69 -10.23 1.25
N SER A 25 -2.93 -11.08 2.24
CA SER A 25 -3.38 -10.73 3.58
C SER A 25 -2.74 -11.66 4.61
N ARG A 26 -2.97 -11.36 5.89
CA ARG A 26 -2.58 -12.21 7.01
C ARG A 26 -3.78 -12.57 7.85
N GLY A 27 -3.81 -13.79 8.36
CA GLY A 27 -4.93 -14.33 9.09
C GLY A 27 -4.76 -15.81 9.39
N VAL A 28 -5.82 -16.38 9.92
CA VAL A 28 -5.91 -17.81 10.23
C VAL A 28 -7.22 -18.37 9.68
N SER A 29 -7.25 -19.68 9.43
CA SER A 29 -8.43 -20.39 8.97
C SER A 29 -9.60 -20.29 9.97
N VAL A 30 -10.81 -20.61 9.53
CA VAL A 30 -11.99 -20.55 10.41
C VAL A 30 -12.69 -21.92 10.48
N PRO A 31 -13.33 -22.24 11.62
CA PRO A 31 -13.41 -21.44 12.84
C PRO A 31 -12.24 -21.64 13.82
N ASN A 32 -11.37 -22.63 13.63
CA ASN A 32 -10.43 -23.05 14.67
C ASN A 32 -9.08 -22.34 14.58
N GLY A 33 -8.76 -21.67 13.47
CA GLY A 33 -7.46 -21.03 13.28
C GLY A 33 -6.34 -22.05 13.10
N THR A 34 -6.64 -23.21 12.52
CA THR A 34 -5.68 -24.31 12.34
C THR A 34 -4.57 -24.00 11.34
N PHE A 35 -4.85 -23.20 10.31
CA PHE A 35 -3.92 -22.89 9.23
C PHE A 35 -3.73 -21.39 9.06
N ASP A 36 -2.54 -20.96 8.65
CA ASP A 36 -2.24 -19.54 8.34
C ASP A 36 -2.70 -19.10 6.93
N TYR A 37 -3.50 -19.93 6.25
CA TYR A 37 -4.07 -19.66 4.94
C TYR A 37 -5.59 -19.93 4.93
N PRO A 38 -6.34 -19.38 3.94
CA PRO A 38 -7.79 -19.55 3.88
C PRO A 38 -8.23 -21.01 3.78
N TRP A 39 -8.92 -21.48 4.82
CA TRP A 39 -9.43 -22.84 4.94
C TRP A 39 -10.67 -22.87 5.83
N ASN A 40 -11.62 -23.75 5.51
CA ASN A 40 -12.74 -24.03 6.40
C ASN A 40 -12.43 -25.30 7.19
N ASP A 41 -12.04 -25.14 8.46
CA ASP A 41 -11.61 -26.24 9.33
C ASP A 41 -12.76 -27.21 9.62
N LYS A 42 -13.98 -26.68 9.78
CA LYS A 42 -15.18 -27.48 10.10
C LYS A 42 -15.51 -28.48 9.00
N ASN A 43 -15.44 -28.03 7.75
CA ASN A 43 -15.86 -28.83 6.59
C ASN A 43 -14.65 -29.41 5.82
N ASN A 44 -13.44 -29.11 6.26
CA ASN A 44 -12.18 -29.45 5.61
C ASN A 44 -12.14 -29.09 4.12
N LYS A 45 -12.41 -27.82 3.80
CA LYS A 45 -12.48 -27.33 2.41
C LYS A 45 -11.59 -26.09 2.17
N PRO A 46 -10.91 -26.01 1.02
CA PRO A 46 -10.17 -24.81 0.64
C PRO A 46 -11.11 -23.66 0.30
N TYR A 47 -10.57 -22.44 0.31
CA TYR A 47 -11.27 -21.27 -0.22
C TYR A 47 -11.75 -21.51 -1.65
N LYS A 48 -13.04 -21.26 -1.87
CA LYS A 48 -13.66 -21.34 -3.19
C LYS A 48 -13.89 -19.93 -3.73
N ILE A 49 -13.15 -19.60 -4.78
CA ILE A 49 -13.26 -18.30 -5.47
C ILE A 49 -14.72 -18.01 -5.83
N GLY A 50 -15.16 -16.79 -5.51
CA GLY A 50 -16.53 -16.32 -5.72
C GLY A 50 -17.41 -16.42 -4.46
N GLU A 51 -16.99 -17.18 -3.45
CA GLU A 51 -17.58 -17.14 -2.11
C GLU A 51 -16.89 -16.09 -1.24
N PRO A 52 -17.54 -15.58 -0.18
CA PRO A 52 -16.91 -14.66 0.77
C PRO A 52 -15.68 -15.29 1.44
N LEU A 53 -14.54 -14.60 1.36
CA LEU A 53 -13.28 -15.04 2.00
C LEU A 53 -13.42 -15.20 3.53
N SER A 54 -14.29 -14.41 4.16
CA SER A 54 -14.60 -14.50 5.60
C SER A 54 -15.13 -15.86 6.06
N ASN A 55 -15.67 -16.68 5.14
CA ASN A 55 -16.12 -18.04 5.44
C ASN A 55 -14.96 -19.05 5.60
N TYR A 56 -13.73 -18.60 5.30
CA TYR A 56 -12.52 -19.41 5.24
C TYR A 56 -11.34 -18.76 5.98
N TYR A 57 -11.43 -17.48 6.33
CA TYR A 57 -10.28 -16.74 6.84
C TYR A 57 -10.66 -15.61 7.79
N GLN A 58 -10.04 -15.58 8.96
CA GLN A 58 -10.10 -14.49 9.93
C GLN A 58 -8.79 -13.70 9.86
N PHE A 59 -8.85 -12.44 9.47
CA PHE A 59 -7.66 -11.60 9.37
C PHE A 59 -6.99 -11.35 10.73
N LYS A 60 -5.66 -11.44 10.74
CA LYS A 60 -4.78 -11.19 11.90
C LYS A 60 -3.61 -10.31 11.42
N PRO A 61 -3.86 -9.02 11.18
CA PRO A 61 -2.84 -8.15 10.64
C PRO A 61 -1.72 -7.85 11.65
N GLY A 62 -0.51 -7.67 11.14
CA GLY A 62 0.61 -7.12 11.89
C GLY A 62 0.70 -5.62 11.64
N LEU A 63 0.36 -4.80 12.64
CA LEU A 63 0.19 -3.36 12.49
C LEU A 63 1.22 -2.59 13.31
N TRP A 64 1.53 -1.38 12.85
CA TRP A 64 2.20 -0.36 13.64
C TRP A 64 1.24 0.21 14.69
N GLY A 65 1.80 0.78 15.76
CA GLY A 65 1.04 1.46 16.83
C GLY A 65 0.74 2.92 16.52
N ASP A 66 0.79 3.31 15.24
CA ASP A 66 0.46 4.64 14.75
C ASP A 66 -1.08 4.83 14.69
N PRO A 67 -1.59 6.08 14.58
CA PRO A 67 -3.02 6.35 14.61
C PRO A 67 -3.84 5.67 13.49
N GLU A 68 -3.24 5.46 12.32
CA GLU A 68 -3.88 4.84 11.16
C GLU A 68 -3.67 3.31 11.08
N ALA A 69 -2.90 2.76 12.02
CA ALA A 69 -2.57 1.36 12.15
C ALA A 69 -2.06 0.78 10.82
N HIS A 70 -0.97 1.36 10.30
CA HIS A 70 -0.37 0.94 9.03
C HIS A 70 0.21 -0.49 9.13
N SER A 71 0.27 -1.20 8.01
CA SER A 71 0.86 -2.53 7.97
C SER A 71 2.36 -2.52 8.30
N LYS A 72 2.76 -3.41 9.21
CA LYS A 72 4.16 -3.63 9.67
C LYS A 72 4.76 -4.95 9.17
N SER A 73 3.92 -5.92 8.83
CA SER A 73 4.34 -7.28 8.44
C SER A 73 4.01 -7.61 6.99
N HIS A 74 4.67 -8.65 6.46
CA HIS A 74 4.54 -9.05 5.06
C HIS A 74 3.12 -9.45 4.63
N HIS A 75 2.85 -9.26 3.33
CA HIS A 75 1.64 -9.70 2.63
C HIS A 75 0.34 -9.13 3.21
N GLN A 76 0.23 -7.80 3.31
CA GLN A 76 -0.97 -7.13 3.83
C GLN A 76 -1.57 -6.11 2.85
N GLN A 77 -1.20 -6.19 1.56
CA GLN A 77 -1.64 -5.25 0.53
C GLN A 77 -3.17 -5.19 0.41
N TRP A 78 -3.86 -6.32 0.60
CA TRP A 78 -5.32 -6.36 0.61
C TRP A 78 -5.95 -5.54 1.75
N LEU A 79 -5.37 -5.63 2.95
CA LEU A 79 -5.89 -4.94 4.14
C LEU A 79 -5.61 -3.44 4.05
N ASP A 80 -4.44 -3.05 3.54
CA ASP A 80 -4.13 -1.65 3.26
C ASP A 80 -5.04 -1.09 2.17
N PHE A 81 -5.24 -1.84 1.07
CA PHE A 81 -6.07 -1.43 -0.05
C PHE A 81 -7.50 -1.10 0.38
N GLN A 82 -8.10 -1.87 1.28
CA GLN A 82 -9.44 -1.62 1.80
C GLN A 82 -9.60 -0.26 2.50
N LYS A 83 -8.51 0.34 2.99
CA LYS A 83 -8.52 1.68 3.62
C LYS A 83 -8.41 2.82 2.59
N SER A 84 -8.11 2.50 1.33
CA SER A 84 -7.77 3.48 0.30
C SER A 84 -8.98 4.15 -0.36
N GLY A 85 -8.77 5.35 -0.89
CA GLY A 85 -9.74 5.99 -1.80
C GLY A 85 -10.02 5.17 -3.07
N HIS A 86 -9.03 4.38 -3.52
CA HIS A 86 -9.20 3.48 -4.67
C HIS A 86 -10.20 2.37 -4.39
N PHE A 87 -10.21 1.84 -3.17
CA PHE A 87 -11.20 0.84 -2.77
C PHE A 87 -12.62 1.40 -2.78
N TYR A 88 -12.82 2.61 -2.26
CA TYR A 88 -14.13 3.27 -2.30
C TYR A 88 -14.54 3.69 -3.73
N ALA A 89 -13.58 3.99 -4.59
CA ALA A 89 -13.80 4.28 -6.01
C ALA A 89 -13.97 3.02 -6.88
N ARG A 90 -14.03 1.82 -6.28
CA ARG A 90 -14.21 0.53 -6.95
C ARG A 90 -13.10 0.14 -7.94
N VAL A 91 -11.86 0.58 -7.70
CA VAL A 91 -10.68 0.14 -8.44
C VAL A 91 -10.30 -1.28 -8.01
N LEU A 92 -9.84 -2.10 -8.95
CA LEU A 92 -9.46 -3.49 -8.71
C LEU A 92 -7.93 -3.64 -8.68
N CYS A 93 -7.42 -4.64 -7.96
CA CYS A 93 -5.99 -4.93 -7.91
C CYS A 93 -5.39 -5.05 -9.31
N PHE A 94 -6.12 -5.70 -10.21
CA PHE A 94 -5.71 -5.95 -11.60
C PHE A 94 -6.02 -4.80 -12.58
N ASP A 95 -6.40 -3.62 -12.08
CA ASP A 95 -6.32 -2.38 -12.85
C ASP A 95 -4.90 -1.79 -12.78
N CYS A 96 -4.19 -2.07 -11.69
CA CYS A 96 -2.77 -1.71 -11.51
C CYS A 96 -1.81 -2.86 -11.82
N HIS A 97 -2.22 -4.11 -11.57
CA HIS A 97 -1.39 -5.31 -11.77
C HIS A 97 -1.89 -6.19 -12.93
N ASN A 98 -0.98 -6.86 -13.62
CA ASN A 98 -1.28 -7.93 -14.55
C ASN A 98 -0.66 -9.24 -14.05
N PRO A 99 -1.46 -10.18 -13.52
CA PRO A 99 -0.95 -11.43 -12.95
C PRO A 99 -0.27 -12.33 -13.98
N HIS A 100 -0.45 -12.08 -15.29
CA HIS A 100 0.18 -12.82 -16.37
C HIS A 100 1.45 -12.14 -16.91
N GLY A 101 1.94 -11.10 -16.25
CA GLY A 101 3.19 -10.41 -16.59
C GLY A 101 2.99 -8.93 -16.90
N GLY A 102 4.02 -8.12 -16.64
CA GLY A 102 4.02 -6.69 -16.88
C GLY A 102 5.41 -6.18 -17.29
N PRO A 103 5.56 -4.89 -17.62
CA PRO A 103 6.84 -4.31 -18.00
C PRO A 103 7.78 -4.11 -16.81
N SER A 104 7.34 -4.39 -15.57
CA SER A 104 8.15 -4.31 -14.36
C SER A 104 8.06 -5.60 -13.54
N ARG A 105 9.07 -5.82 -12.67
CA ARG A 105 9.14 -6.94 -11.72
C ARG A 105 7.93 -7.07 -10.79
N SER A 106 7.22 -5.96 -10.55
CA SER A 106 6.03 -5.91 -9.70
C SER A 106 4.74 -6.20 -10.48
N GLN A 107 4.87 -6.70 -11.72
CA GLN A 107 3.75 -7.08 -12.58
C GLN A 107 2.74 -5.96 -12.78
N LEU A 108 3.21 -4.72 -12.92
CA LEU A 108 2.33 -3.57 -13.11
C LEU A 108 1.77 -3.53 -14.54
N THR A 109 0.64 -2.88 -14.76
CA THR A 109 0.07 -2.70 -16.11
C THR A 109 0.82 -1.60 -16.89
N LYS A 110 1.58 -0.75 -16.19
CA LYS A 110 2.41 0.32 -16.74
C LYS A 110 3.73 0.41 -15.99
N ALA A 111 4.71 1.08 -16.60
CA ALA A 111 5.98 1.38 -15.95
C ALA A 111 5.80 2.19 -14.65
N ASP A 112 6.60 1.85 -13.64
CA ASP A 112 6.67 2.52 -12.32
C ASP A 112 7.75 3.60 -12.24
N HIS A 113 8.64 3.69 -13.23
CA HIS A 113 9.76 4.64 -13.20
C HIS A 113 9.39 6.06 -13.65
N ASN A 114 8.20 6.28 -14.23
CA ASN A 114 7.80 7.55 -14.85
C ASN A 114 6.39 8.06 -14.46
N ASN A 115 5.81 7.58 -13.36
CA ASN A 115 4.47 7.96 -12.87
C ASN A 115 3.29 7.62 -13.79
N ASN A 116 3.51 6.99 -14.96
CA ASN A 116 2.44 6.71 -15.93
C ASN A 116 1.33 5.84 -15.38
N LEU A 117 1.64 4.92 -14.45
CA LEU A 117 0.62 4.11 -13.77
C LEU A 117 -0.39 5.01 -13.06
N CYS A 118 0.09 5.90 -12.18
CA CYS A 118 -0.74 6.79 -11.38
C CYS A 118 -1.43 7.86 -12.24
N LEU A 119 -0.68 8.48 -13.14
CA LEU A 119 -1.16 9.58 -13.99
C LEU A 119 -2.14 9.13 -15.07
N SER A 120 -2.25 7.82 -15.34
CA SER A 120 -3.26 7.29 -16.27
C SER A 120 -4.71 7.65 -15.86
N CYS A 121 -4.94 7.80 -14.56
CA CYS A 121 -6.20 8.29 -14.00
C CYS A 121 -6.04 9.69 -13.40
N HIS A 122 -4.98 9.91 -12.61
CA HIS A 122 -4.82 11.15 -11.85
C HIS A 122 -4.36 12.35 -12.71
N GLY A 123 -3.73 12.12 -13.86
CA GLY A 123 -3.26 13.19 -14.76
C GLY A 123 -4.38 14.01 -15.40
N LYS A 124 -5.64 13.55 -15.28
CA LYS A 124 -6.83 14.29 -15.73
C LYS A 124 -7.23 15.42 -14.76
N SER A 125 -6.71 15.39 -13.53
CA SER A 125 -6.93 16.45 -12.55
C SER A 125 -6.01 17.62 -12.82
N GLU A 126 -6.52 18.85 -12.72
CA GLU A 126 -5.70 20.08 -12.84
C GLU A 126 -4.51 20.07 -11.86
N LYS A 127 -4.66 19.41 -10.71
CA LYS A 127 -3.60 19.24 -9.71
C LYS A 127 -2.36 18.51 -10.26
N PHE A 128 -2.51 17.75 -11.34
CA PHE A 128 -1.46 16.90 -11.92
C PHE A 128 -1.39 17.00 -13.45
N ALA A 129 -2.01 18.02 -14.06
CA ALA A 129 -2.20 18.10 -15.50
C ALA A 129 -0.89 18.35 -16.29
N ASN A 130 0.14 18.88 -15.64
CA ASN A 130 1.42 19.18 -16.28
C ASN A 130 2.59 19.08 -15.28
N PRO A 131 3.85 19.06 -15.78
CA PRO A 131 5.02 18.91 -14.93
C PRO A 131 5.19 20.01 -13.86
N TRP A 132 4.68 21.22 -14.09
CA TRP A 132 4.72 22.29 -13.09
C TRP A 132 3.75 22.04 -11.94
N ALA A 133 2.50 21.64 -12.25
CA ALA A 133 1.52 21.27 -11.23
C ALA A 133 2.02 20.11 -10.34
N ILE A 134 2.68 19.12 -10.96
CA ILE A 134 3.28 18.00 -10.23
C ILE A 134 4.43 18.46 -9.32
N ARG A 135 5.29 19.39 -9.77
CA ARG A 135 6.33 19.99 -8.90
C ARG A 135 5.73 20.76 -7.74
N MET A 136 4.65 21.50 -7.99
CA MET A 136 3.99 22.28 -6.93
C MET A 136 3.32 21.39 -5.88
N HIS A 137 2.83 20.22 -6.28
CA HIS A 137 2.31 19.20 -5.37
C HIS A 137 3.43 18.47 -4.62
N THR A 138 4.40 17.93 -5.35
CA THR A 138 5.44 17.05 -4.76
C THR A 138 6.54 17.81 -4.06
N LYS A 139 6.73 19.10 -4.38
CA LYS A 139 7.88 19.94 -3.97
C LYS A 139 9.22 19.40 -4.43
N HIS A 140 9.21 18.54 -5.45
CA HIS A 140 10.38 17.92 -6.04
C HIS A 140 10.34 18.08 -7.56
N ASN A 141 11.49 18.01 -8.20
CA ASN A 141 11.57 17.99 -9.67
C ASN A 141 10.81 16.80 -10.24
N TYR A 142 10.13 16.99 -11.37
CA TYR A 142 9.31 15.95 -12.00
C TYR A 142 10.15 14.74 -12.40
N ALA A 143 9.77 13.55 -11.92
CA ALA A 143 10.63 12.36 -11.90
C ALA A 143 10.91 11.75 -13.30
N PRO A 144 10.05 11.94 -14.30
CA PRO A 144 10.45 11.65 -15.69
C PRO A 144 11.62 12.51 -16.18
N GLU A 145 11.85 13.68 -15.58
CA GLU A 145 12.97 14.57 -15.90
C GLU A 145 14.18 14.38 -14.97
N THR A 146 13.96 13.86 -13.74
CA THR A 146 15.02 13.58 -12.76
C THR A 146 14.84 12.22 -12.11
N ARG A 147 15.91 11.47 -11.82
CA ARG A 147 15.77 10.15 -11.19
C ARG A 147 15.13 10.23 -9.78
N GLY A 148 13.84 9.91 -9.69
CA GLY A 148 13.22 9.26 -8.51
C GLY A 148 12.47 10.11 -7.49
N THR A 149 12.75 11.40 -7.32
CA THR A 149 12.31 12.16 -6.12
C THR A 149 10.83 12.55 -6.09
N SER A 150 10.17 12.72 -7.23
CA SER A 150 8.71 12.99 -7.32
C SER A 150 7.90 11.80 -7.84
N ARG A 151 8.37 10.57 -7.61
CA ARG A 151 7.56 9.39 -7.91
C ARG A 151 6.36 9.33 -6.98
N CYS A 152 5.15 9.21 -7.53
CA CYS A 152 3.92 9.19 -6.73
C CYS A 152 3.98 8.08 -5.66
N SER A 153 4.43 6.89 -6.06
CA SER A 153 4.59 5.74 -5.18
C SER A 153 5.65 5.92 -4.09
N SER A 154 6.67 6.76 -4.29
CA SER A 154 7.71 6.99 -3.27
C SER A 154 7.15 7.66 -2.01
N CYS A 155 6.16 8.54 -2.17
CA CYS A 155 5.54 9.24 -1.04
C CYS A 155 4.22 8.60 -0.62
N HIS A 156 3.37 8.21 -1.58
CA HIS A 156 2.04 7.66 -1.31
C HIS A 156 2.02 6.17 -0.98
N MET A 157 3.09 5.43 -1.29
CA MET A 157 3.16 4.00 -1.03
C MET A 157 4.43 3.68 -0.22
N VAL A 158 4.62 4.42 0.88
CA VAL A 158 5.80 4.29 1.75
C VAL A 158 6.03 2.83 2.13
N LYS A 159 7.29 2.42 2.17
CA LYS A 159 7.61 1.06 2.60
C LYS A 159 7.55 0.95 4.12
N THR A 160 6.41 0.51 4.64
CA THR A 160 6.15 0.38 6.08
C THR A 160 6.31 -1.05 6.59
N ALA A 161 6.25 -2.04 5.69
CA ALA A 161 6.26 -3.45 6.02
C ALA A 161 7.50 -4.17 5.48
N SER A 162 7.81 -5.32 6.09
CA SER A 162 9.03 -6.10 5.85
C SER A 162 8.68 -7.55 5.55
N SER A 163 9.30 -8.18 4.54
CA SER A 163 9.21 -9.61 4.25
C SER A 163 10.48 -10.37 4.58
N ALA A 164 11.60 -10.02 3.96
CA ALA A 164 12.92 -10.58 4.21
C ALA A 164 13.93 -9.49 4.66
N GLU A 165 13.70 -8.25 4.24
CA GLU A 165 14.43 -7.06 4.66
C GLU A 165 13.48 -6.07 5.32
N ALA A 166 13.98 -5.28 6.28
CA ALA A 166 13.18 -4.24 6.92
C ALA A 166 12.71 -3.19 5.89
N GLY A 167 11.40 -3.02 5.71
CA GLY A 167 10.83 -1.98 4.85
C GLY A 167 10.94 -2.28 3.36
N ASP A 168 10.74 -3.52 2.90
CA ASP A 168 10.76 -3.91 1.49
C ASP A 168 9.37 -3.84 0.80
N ILE A 169 8.28 -3.80 1.57
CA ILE A 169 6.90 -3.80 1.07
C ILE A 169 6.29 -2.41 1.16
N HIS A 170 5.83 -1.91 0.00
CA HIS A 170 5.09 -0.66 -0.14
C HIS A 170 3.68 -0.78 0.46
N SER A 171 3.26 0.24 1.22
CA SER A 171 1.86 0.41 1.64
C SER A 171 0.93 0.50 0.43
N HIS A 172 -0.27 -0.03 0.57
CA HIS A 172 -1.34 0.04 -0.43
C HIS A 172 -2.56 0.84 0.03
N ASP A 173 -2.43 1.71 1.04
CA ASP A 173 -3.49 2.66 1.42
C ASP A 173 -3.43 3.98 0.62
N PHE A 174 -2.32 4.20 -0.08
CA PHE A 174 -2.00 5.35 -0.93
C PHE A 174 -1.95 6.71 -0.20
N ARG A 175 -1.80 6.69 1.12
CA ARG A 175 -1.76 7.90 1.95
C ARG A 175 -0.33 8.31 2.25
N ILE A 176 -0.15 9.62 2.44
CA ILE A 176 1.11 10.16 2.97
C ILE A 176 1.16 9.85 4.46
N ILE A 177 2.26 9.26 4.91
CA ILE A 177 2.61 9.18 6.33
C ILE A 177 3.40 10.44 6.63
N ARG A 178 2.81 11.34 7.42
CA ARG A 178 3.41 12.64 7.72
C ARG A 178 4.61 12.46 8.67
N PRO A 179 5.69 13.25 8.54
CA PRO A 179 6.81 13.18 9.47
C PRO A 179 6.43 13.39 10.95
N ARG A 180 5.36 14.17 11.21
CA ARG A 180 4.78 14.32 12.56
C ARG A 180 4.42 12.99 13.21
N VAL A 181 3.86 12.04 12.44
CA VAL A 181 3.47 10.72 12.97
C VAL A 181 4.72 9.99 13.49
N SER A 182 5.81 9.97 12.72
CA SER A 182 7.07 9.37 13.17
C SER A 182 7.67 10.11 14.37
N LEU A 183 7.58 11.44 14.43
CA LEU A 183 8.04 12.23 15.58
C LEU A 183 7.28 11.84 16.86
N GLU A 184 5.95 11.84 16.81
CA GLU A 184 5.09 11.46 17.95
C GLU A 184 5.37 10.03 18.41
N MET A 185 5.58 9.10 17.46
CA MET A 185 5.99 7.74 17.79
C MET A 185 7.39 7.68 18.41
N PHE A 186 8.35 8.45 17.89
CA PHE A 186 9.72 8.51 18.44
C PHE A 186 9.73 9.05 19.86
N GLU A 187 8.94 10.08 20.16
CA GLU A 187 8.82 10.62 21.52
C GLU A 187 8.21 9.63 22.51
N LYS A 188 7.34 8.73 22.03
CA LYS A 188 6.72 7.67 22.85
C LYS A 188 7.63 6.45 23.02
N ASP A 189 8.19 5.94 21.94
CA ASP A 189 9.11 4.80 21.92
C ASP A 189 10.06 4.89 20.71
N PRO A 190 11.33 5.32 20.92
CA PRO A 190 12.34 5.41 19.86
C PRO A 190 12.62 4.09 19.13
N LYS A 191 12.26 2.93 19.71
CA LYS A 191 12.48 1.61 19.10
C LYS A 191 11.35 1.17 18.19
N ALA A 192 10.21 1.86 18.20
CA ALA A 192 9.00 1.46 17.49
C ALA A 192 8.44 2.60 16.61
N VAL A 193 9.29 3.16 15.74
CA VAL A 193 8.94 4.30 14.89
C VAL A 193 8.63 3.84 13.47
N ILE A 194 7.47 4.25 12.94
CA ILE A 194 7.10 3.98 11.55
C ILE A 194 7.94 4.85 10.59
N PRO A 195 8.39 4.31 9.43
CA PRO A 195 8.89 5.13 8.33
C PRO A 195 7.83 6.10 7.82
N ASN A 196 8.23 7.32 7.43
CA ASN A 196 7.32 8.29 6.83
C ASN A 196 7.65 8.54 5.35
N SER A 197 6.79 9.31 4.68
CA SER A 197 6.91 9.59 3.25
C SER A 197 8.13 10.41 2.84
N CYS A 198 8.92 10.92 3.80
CA CYS A 198 10.04 11.80 3.56
C CYS A 198 11.39 11.16 3.95
N ASN A 199 11.44 10.47 5.10
CA ASN A 199 12.69 10.02 5.70
C ASN A 199 13.35 8.82 5.00
N GLY A 200 12.68 8.20 4.01
CA GLY A 200 13.32 7.25 3.11
C GLY A 200 14.33 7.89 2.14
N CYS A 201 14.20 9.19 1.85
CA CYS A 201 15.15 9.97 1.05
C CYS A 201 15.90 11.00 1.90
N HIS A 202 15.19 11.68 2.79
CA HIS A 202 15.73 12.61 3.78
C HIS A 202 16.14 11.85 5.04
N THR A 203 17.17 11.01 4.93
CA THR A 203 17.56 10.09 6.00
C THR A 203 17.89 10.79 7.32
N GLU A 204 18.35 12.04 7.26
CA GLU A 204 18.58 12.91 8.41
C GLU A 204 17.31 13.21 9.22
N TRP A 205 16.13 13.22 8.59
CA TRP A 205 14.84 13.42 9.26
C TRP A 205 14.31 12.17 9.98
N GLY A 206 15.10 11.10 10.04
CA GLY A 206 14.78 9.87 10.76
C GLY A 206 15.83 9.44 11.78
N LYS A 207 16.87 10.25 12.05
CA LYS A 207 18.02 9.85 12.88
C LYS A 207 17.81 10.05 14.37
N ASP A 208 17.35 11.23 14.76
CA ASP A 208 17.20 11.65 16.16
C ASP A 208 16.03 12.62 16.30
N LYS A 209 15.75 13.04 17.54
CA LYS A 209 14.65 13.96 17.85
C LYS A 209 14.71 15.24 17.00
N THR A 210 15.88 15.88 16.94
CA THR A 210 16.09 17.11 16.17
C THR A 210 15.82 16.90 14.68
N GLY A 211 16.24 15.76 14.13
CA GLY A 211 15.96 15.36 12.75
C GLY A 211 14.46 15.19 12.48
N TYR A 212 13.75 14.47 13.35
CA TYR A 212 12.30 14.30 13.24
C TYR A 212 11.55 15.64 13.34
N GLU A 213 11.95 16.52 14.28
CA GLU A 213 11.39 17.87 14.42
C GLU A 213 11.63 18.72 13.16
N ALA A 214 12.84 18.67 12.60
CA ALA A 214 13.18 19.37 11.37
C ALA A 214 12.32 18.88 10.19
N GLY A 215 12.15 17.56 10.04
CA GLY A 215 11.31 16.97 9.00
C GLY A 215 9.83 17.35 9.14
N ALA A 216 9.29 17.32 10.36
CA ALA A 216 7.92 17.76 10.63
C ALA A 216 7.72 19.24 10.25
N LYS A 217 8.62 20.11 10.72
CA LYS A 217 8.57 21.55 10.41
C LYS A 217 8.68 21.82 8.90
N ALA A 218 9.59 21.14 8.21
CA ALA A 218 9.76 21.27 6.77
C ALA A 218 8.48 20.88 6.02
N TYR A 219 7.90 19.72 6.35
CA TYR A 219 6.65 19.25 5.77
C TYR A 219 5.51 20.26 5.97
N ASP A 220 5.30 20.72 7.20
CA ASP A 220 4.22 21.67 7.52
C ASP A 220 4.37 22.98 6.73
N SER A 221 5.60 23.48 6.62
CA SER A 221 5.88 24.75 5.93
C SER A 221 5.62 24.70 4.43
N LEU A 222 5.78 23.53 3.81
CA LEU A 222 5.70 23.34 2.37
C LEU A 222 4.33 22.80 1.91
N LEU A 223 3.67 21.97 2.72
CA LEU A 223 2.52 21.14 2.28
C LEU A 223 1.24 21.31 3.11
N LEU A 224 1.26 22.05 4.23
CA LEU A 224 0.07 22.32 5.06
C LEU A 224 -0.42 23.79 4.99
N ARG A 225 0.06 24.55 4.01
CA ARG A 225 -0.45 25.90 3.70
C ARG A 225 -1.57 25.85 2.67
#